data_AF-A0A515EUK4-F1
#
_entry.id   AF-A0A515EUK4-F1
#
_cell.length_a   1.000
_cell.length_b   1.000
_cell.length_c   1.000
_cell.angle_alpha   90.00
_cell.angle_beta   90.00
_cell.angle_gamma   90.00
#
_symmetry.space_group_name_H-M   'P 1'
#
loop_
_entity.id
_entity.type
_entity.pdbx_description
1 polymer ?
#
loop_
_entity_poly.entity_id
_entity_poly.type
_entity_poly.pdbx_seq_one_letter_code
_entity_poly.pdbx_strand_id
1 'polypeptide(L)'
;MTAYAPFPHGRPRRLRRDAFTRNLVRENQVTPHDLIYPVFVVDGHQQRVPIASMPGVERLSLDLLLPVAEECVKLGIPVMALFPVIDQSLKTYDGGEALNPDGLIPRVVRALKKEFPDLGVMTDVALDPFTTHGQDGLPDQRPGSDGYILNEETVAQLVQQALTQARAGVDMVAPSDMMDGRIGAIRAALEAENLIHTRIMAYSAKYASAFYGPFRDAVGSASNLGKSNKKVYQMDPANSDEALREVAMDIAEGADMVMVKPGMPYLDVVRRVKDEFKVPTFAYQVSGEYAMLKAAAQNGWLDHDAVMMESLLAFKRAGADGVLTYFALEAARLLQKK
;
A
#
# COMPACT_ATOMS: atom_id res chain seq x y z
N MET A 1 -28.47 31.23 -7.99
CA MET A 1 -27.58 32.39 -8.13
C MET A 1 -26.39 31.98 -8.97
N THR A 2 -26.01 32.75 -9.99
CA THR A 2 -24.74 32.50 -10.70
C THR A 2 -23.60 32.94 -9.79
N ALA A 3 -22.90 31.99 -9.17
CA ALA A 3 -21.81 32.23 -8.22
C ALA A 3 -20.56 32.91 -8.83
N TYR A 4 -20.55 33.16 -10.16
CA TYR A 4 -19.38 33.63 -10.89
C TYR A 4 -19.73 34.77 -11.85
N ALA A 5 -18.81 35.74 -11.96
CA ALA A 5 -18.93 36.81 -12.94
C ALA A 5 -18.83 36.25 -14.37
N PRO A 6 -19.73 36.62 -15.30
CA PRO A 6 -19.68 36.14 -16.68
C PRO A 6 -18.47 36.72 -17.43
N PHE A 7 -18.06 36.08 -18.53
CA PHE A 7 -17.12 36.68 -19.46
C PHE A 7 -17.73 37.98 -20.03
N PRO A 8 -16.98 39.09 -20.15
CA PRO A 8 -15.53 39.22 -19.98
C PRO A 8 -15.04 39.55 -18.56
N HIS A 9 -15.93 39.75 -17.58
CA HIS A 9 -15.59 40.10 -16.20
C HIS A 9 -14.90 38.94 -15.48
N GLY A 10 -15.41 37.71 -15.62
CA GLY A 10 -14.76 36.48 -15.15
C GLY A 10 -13.73 35.95 -16.15
N ARG A 11 -12.44 35.97 -15.79
CA ARG A 11 -11.36 35.38 -16.59
C ARG A 11 -10.43 34.53 -15.71
N PRO A 12 -10.71 33.23 -15.55
CA PRO A 12 -9.86 32.33 -14.76
C PRO A 12 -8.40 32.28 -15.24
N ARG A 13 -8.15 32.57 -16.54
CA ARG A 13 -6.80 32.67 -17.10
C ARG A 13 -5.93 33.75 -16.45
N ARG A 14 -6.50 34.76 -15.76
CA ARG A 14 -5.74 35.75 -14.99
C ARG A 14 -4.86 35.07 -13.94
N LEU A 15 -5.43 34.11 -13.21
CA LEU A 15 -4.71 33.33 -12.20
C LEU A 15 -3.68 32.36 -12.80
N ARG A 16 -3.70 32.14 -14.12
CA ARG A 16 -2.80 31.24 -14.85
C ARG A 16 -1.74 32.01 -15.64
N ARG A 17 -1.68 33.34 -15.57
CA ARG A 17 -0.79 34.11 -16.45
C ARG A 17 0.68 33.94 -16.06
N ASP A 18 0.98 34.02 -14.77
CA ASP A 18 2.35 34.12 -14.25
C ASP A 18 2.66 32.96 -13.30
N ALA A 19 3.94 32.60 -13.18
CA ALA A 19 4.37 31.57 -12.24
C ALA A 19 4.07 31.94 -10.78
N PHE A 20 4.30 33.20 -10.39
CA PHE A 20 4.03 33.65 -9.01
C PHE A 20 2.54 33.56 -8.67
N THR A 21 1.66 33.93 -9.61
CA THR A 21 0.21 33.85 -9.41
C THR A 21 -0.24 32.40 -9.28
N ARG A 22 0.26 31.50 -10.15
CA ARG A 22 -0.02 30.06 -10.05
C ARG A 22 0.48 29.45 -8.75
N ASN A 23 1.62 29.90 -8.23
CA ASN A 23 2.14 29.45 -6.94
C ASN A 23 1.27 29.96 -5.78
N LEU A 24 0.86 31.22 -5.81
CA LEU A 24 0.05 31.86 -4.76
C LEU A 24 -1.30 31.17 -4.57
N VAL A 25 -1.96 30.75 -5.66
CA VAL A 25 -3.32 30.18 -5.61
C VAL A 25 -3.36 28.66 -5.70
N ARG A 26 -2.21 27.99 -5.64
CA ARG A 26 -2.13 26.53 -5.72
C ARG A 26 -2.82 25.90 -4.51
N GLU A 27 -3.76 24.99 -4.75
CA GLU A 27 -4.57 24.37 -3.68
C GLU A 27 -3.86 23.22 -2.97
N ASN A 28 -2.94 22.51 -3.66
CA ASN A 28 -2.32 21.29 -3.16
C ASN A 28 -0.83 21.25 -3.50
N GLN A 29 -0.03 20.64 -2.62
CA GLN A 29 1.39 20.39 -2.81
C GLN A 29 1.73 18.98 -2.33
N VAL A 30 2.73 18.37 -2.96
CA VAL A 30 3.34 17.11 -2.50
C VAL A 30 4.61 17.44 -1.74
N THR A 31 4.81 16.77 -0.61
CA THR A 31 5.98 16.83 0.27
C THR A 31 6.51 15.42 0.52
N PRO A 32 7.78 15.25 0.96
CA PRO A 32 8.30 13.93 1.33
C PRO A 32 7.48 13.23 2.43
N HIS A 33 6.81 13.98 3.31
CA HIS A 33 5.96 13.44 4.37
C HIS A 33 4.67 12.79 3.88
N ASP A 34 4.30 12.99 2.61
CA ASP A 34 3.16 12.33 2.00
C ASP A 34 3.52 10.94 1.44
N LEU A 35 4.79 10.52 1.48
CA LEU A 35 5.29 9.34 0.78
C LEU A 35 5.48 8.17 1.74
N ILE A 36 4.96 7.00 1.35
CA ILE A 36 5.25 5.72 1.99
C ILE A 36 5.97 4.87 0.96
N TYR A 37 7.14 4.33 1.29
CA TYR A 37 7.97 3.59 0.33
C TYR A 37 7.78 2.07 0.46
N PRO A 38 7.15 1.40 -0.51
CA PRO A 38 7.06 -0.06 -0.54
C PRO A 38 8.39 -0.70 -0.92
N VAL A 39 8.80 -1.72 -0.19
CA VAL A 39 10.03 -2.49 -0.44
C VAL A 39 9.77 -3.99 -0.43
N PHE A 40 10.46 -4.70 -1.32
CA PHE A 40 10.42 -6.15 -1.37
C PHE A 40 11.63 -6.73 -0.65
N VAL A 41 11.38 -7.56 0.36
CA VAL A 41 12.43 -8.10 1.21
C VAL A 41 12.60 -9.58 0.93
N VAL A 42 13.82 -10.02 0.68
CA VAL A 42 14.18 -11.44 0.51
C VAL A 42 15.12 -11.87 1.63
N ASP A 43 15.13 -13.16 1.96
CA ASP A 43 16.07 -13.66 2.95
C ASP A 43 17.49 -13.81 2.39
N GLY A 44 18.46 -14.03 3.28
CA GLY A 44 19.88 -14.20 2.93
C GLY A 44 20.72 -12.94 3.14
N HIS A 45 21.87 -12.88 2.46
CA HIS A 45 22.87 -11.82 2.60
C HIS A 45 23.38 -11.39 1.21
N GLN A 46 23.58 -10.09 1.01
CA GLN A 46 23.99 -9.48 -0.27
C GLN A 46 23.10 -9.90 -1.45
N GLN A 47 21.80 -10.11 -1.21
CA GLN A 47 20.83 -10.46 -2.25
C GLN A 47 20.23 -9.20 -2.85
N ARG A 48 20.39 -9.05 -4.16
CA ARG A 48 19.77 -8.00 -4.96
C ARG A 48 19.19 -8.62 -6.21
N VAL A 49 17.86 -8.61 -6.31
CA VAL A 49 17.15 -9.26 -7.42
C VAL A 49 16.28 -8.22 -8.14
N PRO A 50 16.61 -7.83 -9.38
CA PRO A 50 15.79 -6.87 -10.12
C PRO A 50 14.43 -7.48 -10.48
N ILE A 51 13.40 -6.64 -10.49
CA ILE A 51 12.04 -7.04 -10.90
C ILE A 51 11.81 -6.52 -12.33
N ALA A 52 11.81 -7.43 -13.30
CA ALA A 52 11.75 -7.08 -14.72
C ALA A 52 10.50 -6.25 -15.10
N SER A 53 9.35 -6.58 -14.51
CA SER A 53 8.08 -5.85 -14.74
C SER A 53 7.98 -4.54 -13.94
N MET A 54 8.99 -4.19 -13.14
CA MET A 54 9.08 -2.95 -12.37
C MET A 54 10.48 -2.34 -12.49
N PRO A 55 10.85 -1.76 -13.65
CA PRO A 55 12.20 -1.24 -13.86
C PRO A 55 12.64 -0.26 -12.77
N GLY A 56 13.82 -0.49 -12.19
CA GLY A 56 14.36 0.32 -11.09
C GLY A 56 13.96 -0.16 -9.68
N VAL A 57 13.08 -1.15 -9.57
CA VAL A 57 12.69 -1.77 -8.29
C VAL A 57 13.36 -3.13 -8.14
N GLU A 58 13.83 -3.42 -6.93
CA GLU A 58 14.59 -4.63 -6.61
C GLU A 58 14.04 -5.29 -5.34
N ARG A 59 14.26 -6.61 -5.22
CA ARG A 59 14.15 -7.34 -3.95
C ARG A 59 15.50 -7.29 -3.27
N LEU A 60 15.52 -6.96 -1.98
CA LEU A 60 16.74 -6.74 -1.22
C LEU A 60 16.78 -7.62 0.02
N SER A 61 17.95 -8.20 0.32
CA SER A 61 18.21 -8.74 1.66
C SER A 61 18.35 -7.61 2.68
N LEU A 62 18.16 -7.95 3.96
CA LEU A 62 18.17 -6.98 5.06
C LEU A 62 19.43 -6.08 5.05
N ASP A 63 20.61 -6.64 4.83
CA ASP A 63 21.87 -5.90 4.79
C ASP A 63 21.91 -4.82 3.69
N LEU A 64 21.23 -5.06 2.55
CA LEU A 64 21.10 -4.09 1.46
C LEU A 64 19.90 -3.17 1.63
N LEU A 65 18.92 -3.56 2.45
CA LEU A 65 17.77 -2.73 2.77
C LEU A 65 18.13 -1.60 3.75
N LEU A 66 19.06 -1.83 4.68
CA LEU A 66 19.46 -0.81 5.68
C LEU A 66 19.98 0.50 5.05
N PRO A 67 20.86 0.49 4.03
CA PRO A 67 21.24 1.72 3.32
C PRO A 67 20.07 2.44 2.64
N VAL A 68 19.07 1.69 2.16
CA VAL A 68 17.86 2.26 1.55
C VAL A 68 16.97 2.93 2.60
N ALA A 69 16.87 2.33 3.79
CA ALA A 69 16.19 2.94 4.92
C ALA A 69 16.89 4.21 5.42
N GLU A 70 18.23 4.21 5.46
CA GLU A 70 19.02 5.41 5.76
C GLU A 70 18.72 6.54 4.75
N GLU A 71 18.60 6.20 3.46
CA GLU A 71 18.21 7.15 2.43
C GLU A 71 16.78 7.68 2.63
N CYS A 72 15.82 6.83 3.00
CA CYS A 72 14.45 7.28 3.32
C CYS A 72 14.46 8.33 4.43
N VAL A 73 15.22 8.09 5.50
CA VAL A 73 15.37 9.05 6.62
C VAL A 73 16.00 10.36 6.15
N LYS A 74 17.10 10.31 5.39
CA LYS A 74 17.76 11.51 4.83
C LYS A 74 16.83 12.31 3.90
N LEU A 75 15.94 11.63 3.19
CA LEU A 75 14.98 12.24 2.27
C LEU A 75 13.71 12.74 2.96
N GLY A 76 13.50 12.41 4.25
CA GLY A 76 12.30 12.78 5.00
C GLY A 76 11.07 11.93 4.67
N ILE A 77 11.27 10.74 4.09
CA ILE A 77 10.20 9.76 3.84
C ILE A 77 9.85 9.11 5.18
N PRO A 78 8.61 9.25 5.69
CA PRO A 78 8.27 8.87 7.06
C PRO A 78 8.09 7.37 7.27
N VAL A 79 7.71 6.61 6.25
CA VAL A 79 7.34 5.19 6.42
C VAL A 79 7.88 4.31 5.30
N MET A 80 8.40 3.14 5.68
CA MET A 80 8.67 2.03 4.78
C MET A 80 7.64 0.91 4.96
N ALA A 81 7.09 0.42 3.85
CA ALA A 81 6.11 -0.66 3.80
C ALA A 81 6.78 -1.96 3.35
N LEU A 82 6.83 -2.97 4.21
CA LEU A 82 7.55 -4.22 3.98
C LEU A 82 6.66 -5.27 3.31
N PHE A 83 7.11 -5.79 2.18
CA PHE A 83 6.49 -6.93 1.49
C PHE A 83 7.48 -8.09 1.40
N PRO A 84 7.21 -9.24 2.05
CA PRO A 84 8.14 -10.36 2.01
C PRO A 84 8.10 -11.11 0.68
N VAL A 85 9.26 -11.60 0.26
CA VAL A 85 9.43 -12.59 -0.80
C VAL A 85 9.87 -13.89 -0.13
N ILE A 86 8.88 -14.71 0.23
CA ILE A 86 9.09 -15.97 0.95
C ILE A 86 9.58 -17.05 -0.01
N ASP A 87 10.61 -17.79 0.42
CA ASP A 87 11.12 -18.94 -0.34
C ASP A 87 10.03 -20.00 -0.51
N GLN A 88 9.97 -20.63 -1.69
CA GLN A 88 8.93 -21.61 -2.00
C GLN A 88 8.92 -22.80 -1.04
N SER A 89 10.07 -23.18 -0.47
CA SER A 89 10.16 -24.27 0.52
C SER A 89 9.52 -23.96 1.86
N LEU A 90 9.30 -22.67 2.17
CA LEU A 90 8.63 -22.20 3.39
C LEU A 90 7.13 -21.96 3.18
N LYS A 91 6.64 -22.02 1.94
CA LYS A 91 5.22 -21.84 1.66
C LYS A 91 4.45 -23.12 1.98
N THR A 92 3.42 -23.01 2.80
CA THR A 92 2.53 -24.12 3.16
C THR A 92 1.11 -23.83 2.69
N TYR A 93 0.21 -24.80 2.79
CA TYR A 93 -1.19 -24.56 2.41
C TYR A 93 -1.86 -23.52 3.33
N ASP A 94 -1.55 -23.55 4.61
CA ASP A 94 -2.11 -22.67 5.63
C ASP A 94 -1.32 -21.37 5.84
N GLY A 95 -0.16 -21.22 5.19
CA GLY A 95 0.68 -20.03 5.31
C GLY A 95 1.38 -19.89 6.67
N GLY A 96 1.70 -20.99 7.34
CA GLY A 96 2.23 -20.99 8.72
C GLY A 96 3.49 -20.13 8.95
N GLU A 97 4.32 -19.89 7.92
CA GLU A 97 5.48 -18.99 8.00
C GLU A 97 5.08 -17.52 8.29
N ALA A 98 3.82 -17.13 8.04
CA ALA A 98 3.27 -15.83 8.43
C ALA A 98 3.28 -15.60 9.94
N LEU A 99 3.26 -16.68 10.73
CA LEU A 99 3.17 -16.65 12.18
C LEU A 99 4.54 -16.77 12.86
N ASN A 100 5.59 -17.03 12.09
CA ASN A 100 6.92 -17.34 12.61
C ASN A 100 7.58 -16.08 13.24
N PRO A 101 7.84 -16.04 14.56
CA PRO A 101 8.46 -14.89 15.23
C PRO A 101 9.93 -14.67 14.84
N ASP A 102 10.56 -15.69 14.25
CA ASP A 102 11.91 -15.65 13.69
C ASP A 102 11.93 -15.62 12.16
N GLY A 103 10.74 -15.51 11.55
CA GLY A 103 10.55 -15.37 10.12
C GLY A 103 11.15 -14.07 9.57
N LEU A 104 11.10 -13.93 8.24
CA LEU A 104 11.75 -12.83 7.53
C LEU A 104 11.29 -11.44 8.02
N ILE A 105 9.98 -11.21 8.09
CA ILE A 105 9.44 -9.89 8.45
C ILE A 105 9.76 -9.50 9.90
N PRO A 106 9.51 -10.33 10.93
CA PRO A 106 9.89 -9.98 12.30
C PRO A 106 11.39 -9.66 12.47
N ARG A 107 12.28 -10.40 11.80
CA ARG A 107 13.73 -10.10 11.82
C ARG A 107 14.04 -8.72 11.21
N VAL A 108 13.42 -8.41 10.07
CA VAL A 108 13.63 -7.14 9.35
C VAL A 108 13.08 -5.95 10.14
N VAL A 109 11.89 -6.09 10.73
CA VAL A 109 11.28 -5.08 11.61
C VAL A 109 12.22 -4.77 12.78
N ARG A 110 12.68 -5.80 13.52
CA ARG A 110 13.59 -5.62 14.67
C ARG A 110 14.87 -4.87 14.27
N ALA A 111 15.45 -5.21 13.12
CA ALA A 111 16.65 -4.54 12.62
C ALA A 111 16.40 -3.08 12.22
N LEU A 112 15.31 -2.79 11.49
CA LEU A 112 14.97 -1.43 11.09
C LEU A 112 14.67 -0.55 12.30
N LYS A 113 13.90 -1.03 13.28
CA LYS A 113 13.59 -0.25 14.49
C LYS A 113 14.82 0.00 15.36
N LYS A 114 15.80 -0.91 15.35
CA LYS A 114 17.07 -0.72 16.06
C LYS A 114 17.93 0.35 15.41
N GLU A 115 18.09 0.32 14.09
CA GLU A 115 19.01 1.23 13.36
C GLU A 115 18.36 2.59 13.06
N PHE A 116 17.04 2.63 12.85
CA PHE A 116 16.27 3.82 12.45
C PHE A 116 14.98 3.94 13.29
N PRO A 117 15.07 4.26 14.59
CA PRO A 117 13.91 4.28 15.50
C PRO A 117 12.80 5.25 15.07
N ASP A 118 13.17 6.36 14.43
CA ASP A 118 12.23 7.40 13.97
C ASP A 118 11.63 7.10 12.59
N LEU A 119 12.11 6.08 11.88
CA LEU A 119 11.49 5.61 10.64
C LEU A 119 10.30 4.73 10.99
N GLY A 120 9.12 5.10 10.49
CA GLY A 120 7.93 4.27 10.60
C GLY A 120 8.10 3.00 9.78
N VAL A 121 7.78 1.86 10.38
CA VAL A 121 7.74 0.57 9.69
C VAL A 121 6.30 0.10 9.63
N MET A 122 5.85 -0.23 8.43
CA MET A 122 4.54 -0.81 8.17
C MET A 122 4.71 -2.22 7.58
N THR A 123 3.97 -3.19 8.09
CA THR A 123 3.96 -4.56 7.56
C THR A 123 2.60 -4.92 6.98
N ASP A 124 2.63 -5.67 5.88
CA ASP A 124 1.44 -6.27 5.28
C ASP A 124 0.94 -7.44 6.14
N VAL A 125 -0.38 -7.51 6.36
CA VAL A 125 -1.06 -8.65 7.01
C VAL A 125 -1.98 -9.27 5.96
N ALA A 126 -1.51 -10.38 5.39
CA ALA A 126 -2.16 -11.20 4.37
C ALA A 126 -1.40 -12.53 4.24
N LEU A 127 -2.08 -13.59 3.79
CA LEU A 127 -1.46 -14.92 3.65
C LEU A 127 -0.90 -15.20 2.26
N ASP A 128 -1.14 -14.34 1.26
CA ASP A 128 -0.76 -14.61 -0.13
C ASP A 128 0.75 -14.77 -0.40
N PRO A 129 1.69 -14.18 0.38
CA PRO A 129 3.12 -14.44 0.20
C PRO A 129 3.53 -15.80 0.79
N PHE A 130 2.75 -16.33 1.73
CA PHE A 130 3.08 -17.50 2.56
C PHE A 130 2.38 -18.78 2.10
N THR A 131 1.33 -18.66 1.28
CA THR A 131 0.55 -19.82 0.86
C THR A 131 1.02 -20.43 -0.46
N THR A 132 0.89 -21.75 -0.59
CA THR A 132 1.22 -22.48 -1.84
C THR A 132 0.27 -22.14 -2.99
N HIS A 133 -0.95 -21.69 -2.68
CA HIS A 133 -2.00 -21.33 -3.64
C HIS A 133 -2.11 -19.82 -3.92
N GLY A 134 -1.40 -18.97 -3.18
CA GLY A 134 -1.32 -17.52 -3.44
C GLY A 134 -2.62 -16.72 -3.25
N GLN A 135 -3.57 -17.25 -2.48
CA GLN A 135 -4.76 -16.52 -2.04
C GLN A 135 -4.47 -15.82 -0.70
N ASP A 136 -5.18 -14.74 -0.41
CA ASP A 136 -4.97 -13.92 0.80
C ASP A 136 -5.51 -14.61 2.06
N GLY A 137 -6.35 -15.63 1.88
CA GLY A 137 -6.93 -16.47 2.93
C GLY A 137 -6.97 -17.96 2.59
N LEU A 138 -7.50 -18.74 3.52
CA LEU A 138 -7.57 -20.20 3.46
C LEU A 138 -8.70 -20.66 2.52
N PRO A 139 -8.40 -21.37 1.41
CA PRO A 139 -9.45 -21.91 0.55
C PRO A 139 -10.21 -23.03 1.25
N ASP A 140 -11.53 -23.10 1.02
CA ASP A 140 -12.34 -24.19 1.51
C ASP A 140 -12.06 -25.48 0.73
N GLN A 141 -11.58 -26.51 1.43
CA GLN A 141 -11.21 -27.80 0.84
C GLN A 141 -12.40 -28.75 0.63
N ARG A 142 -13.61 -28.40 1.08
CA ARG A 142 -14.80 -29.25 0.92
C ARG A 142 -15.20 -29.34 -0.56
N PRO A 143 -15.67 -30.51 -1.05
CA PRO A 143 -16.16 -30.63 -2.41
C PRO A 143 -17.30 -29.64 -2.71
N GLY A 144 -17.25 -28.94 -3.85
CA GLY A 144 -18.28 -27.98 -4.28
C GLY A 144 -18.15 -26.58 -3.66
N SER A 145 -17.02 -26.25 -3.04
CA SER A 145 -16.74 -24.94 -2.47
C SER A 145 -16.34 -23.86 -3.49
N ASP A 146 -16.14 -24.21 -4.77
CA ASP A 146 -15.90 -23.31 -5.91
C ASP A 146 -14.93 -22.13 -5.65
N GLY A 147 -13.82 -22.40 -4.93
CA GLY A 147 -12.81 -21.38 -4.67
C GLY A 147 -13.19 -20.36 -3.59
N TYR A 148 -14.21 -20.66 -2.78
CA TYR A 148 -14.54 -19.93 -1.56
C TYR A 148 -13.35 -19.86 -0.61
N ILE A 149 -13.17 -18.70 0.01
CA ILE A 149 -12.15 -18.45 1.04
C ILE A 149 -12.88 -18.41 2.39
N LEU A 150 -12.41 -19.24 3.33
CA LEU A 150 -12.96 -19.36 4.67
C LEU A 150 -12.67 -18.07 5.47
N ASN A 151 -13.69 -17.28 5.76
CA ASN A 151 -13.51 -15.96 6.38
C ASN A 151 -12.98 -16.07 7.81
N GLU A 152 -13.70 -16.76 8.70
CA GLU A 152 -13.38 -16.83 10.13
C GLU A 152 -12.02 -17.49 10.40
N GLU A 153 -11.73 -18.61 9.74
CA GLU A 153 -10.45 -19.32 9.86
C GLU A 153 -9.28 -18.48 9.32
N THR A 154 -9.52 -17.70 8.25
CA THR A 154 -8.52 -16.75 7.75
C THR A 154 -8.28 -15.64 8.74
N VAL A 155 -9.33 -15.00 9.28
CA VAL A 155 -9.22 -13.93 10.28
C VAL A 155 -8.42 -14.41 11.49
N ALA A 156 -8.62 -15.65 11.96
CA ALA A 156 -7.84 -16.22 13.05
C ALA A 156 -6.33 -16.26 12.75
N GLN A 157 -5.93 -16.63 11.52
CA GLN A 157 -4.52 -16.61 11.09
C GLN A 157 -3.97 -15.19 11.01
N LEU A 158 -4.73 -14.25 10.43
CA LEU A 158 -4.32 -12.85 10.27
C LEU A 158 -4.11 -12.16 11.62
N VAL A 159 -4.94 -12.47 12.62
CA VAL A 159 -4.76 -12.02 14.01
C VAL A 159 -3.40 -12.48 14.56
N GLN A 160 -3.05 -13.75 14.39
CA GLN A 160 -1.76 -14.28 14.85
C GLN A 160 -0.59 -13.63 14.10
N GLN A 161 -0.71 -13.42 12.78
CA GLN A 161 0.29 -12.72 11.98
C GLN A 161 0.49 -11.27 12.48
N ALA A 162 -0.59 -10.53 12.71
CA ALA A 162 -0.54 -9.16 13.20
C ALA A 162 0.12 -9.08 14.58
N LEU A 163 -0.20 -10.00 15.50
CA LEU A 163 0.45 -10.09 16.81
C LEU A 163 1.94 -10.41 16.69
N THR A 164 2.32 -11.36 15.82
CA THR A 164 3.73 -11.69 15.56
C THR A 164 4.52 -10.48 15.07
N GLN A 165 3.93 -9.68 14.16
CA GLN A 165 4.56 -8.46 13.64
C GLN A 165 4.60 -7.34 14.70
N ALA A 166 3.53 -7.15 15.47
CA ALA A 166 3.45 -6.17 16.56
C ALA A 166 4.46 -6.45 17.68
N ARG A 167 4.61 -7.71 18.10
CA ARG A 167 5.62 -8.14 19.08
C ARG A 167 7.06 -7.95 18.57
N ALA A 168 7.27 -7.91 17.25
CA ALA A 168 8.56 -7.57 16.66
C ALA A 168 8.88 -6.06 16.71
N GLY A 169 7.89 -5.22 17.05
CA GLY A 169 8.03 -3.78 17.19
C GLY A 169 7.54 -2.96 15.99
N VAL A 170 6.68 -3.53 15.13
CA VAL A 170 6.14 -2.75 14.00
C VAL A 170 5.27 -1.60 14.47
N ASP A 171 5.38 -0.44 13.82
CA ASP A 171 4.59 0.74 14.16
C ASP A 171 3.15 0.65 13.62
N MET A 172 2.98 -0.01 12.47
CA MET A 172 1.71 -0.14 11.77
C MET A 172 1.56 -1.53 11.15
N VAL A 173 0.44 -2.19 11.42
CA VAL A 173 0.01 -3.36 10.64
C VAL A 173 -1.00 -2.90 9.59
N ALA A 174 -0.92 -3.44 8.40
CA ALA A 174 -1.77 -3.04 7.29
C ALA A 174 -2.47 -4.26 6.66
N PRO A 175 -3.61 -4.71 7.24
CA PRO A 175 -4.37 -5.85 6.72
C PRO A 175 -4.85 -5.58 5.32
N SER A 176 -4.35 -6.37 4.36
CA SER A 176 -4.67 -6.23 2.94
C SER A 176 -5.52 -7.37 2.38
N ASP A 177 -5.90 -8.32 3.21
CA ASP A 177 -6.60 -9.56 2.89
C ASP A 177 -8.03 -9.40 2.35
N MET A 178 -8.75 -8.33 2.75
CA MET A 178 -10.17 -8.09 2.44
C MET A 178 -11.15 -9.12 3.01
N MET A 179 -10.85 -9.72 4.17
CA MET A 179 -11.80 -10.52 4.93
C MET A 179 -12.77 -9.64 5.72
N ASP A 180 -13.99 -10.12 5.91
CA ASP A 180 -14.99 -9.40 6.70
C ASP A 180 -14.64 -9.47 8.19
N GLY A 181 -14.66 -8.33 8.90
CA GLY A 181 -14.44 -8.26 10.35
C GLY A 181 -12.97 -8.38 10.81
N ARG A 182 -12.00 -8.48 9.88
CA ARG A 182 -10.58 -8.66 10.27
C ARG A 182 -10.03 -7.49 11.09
N ILE A 183 -10.48 -6.27 10.83
CA ILE A 183 -9.95 -5.08 11.51
C ILE A 183 -10.31 -5.13 12.99
N GLY A 184 -11.58 -5.43 13.30
CA GLY A 184 -12.06 -5.52 14.67
C GLY A 184 -11.40 -6.65 15.44
N ALA A 185 -11.21 -7.80 14.79
CA ALA A 185 -10.52 -8.94 15.36
C ALA A 185 -9.04 -8.63 15.68
N ILE A 186 -8.31 -8.01 14.73
CA ILE A 186 -6.91 -7.61 14.92
C ILE A 186 -6.81 -6.54 16.02
N ARG A 187 -7.68 -5.52 15.99
CA ARG A 187 -7.72 -4.48 17.03
C ARG A 187 -7.93 -5.08 18.41
N ALA A 188 -8.94 -5.93 18.58
CA ALA A 188 -9.22 -6.57 19.86
C ALA A 188 -8.04 -7.38 20.40
N ALA A 189 -7.32 -8.08 19.53
CA ALA A 189 -6.12 -8.83 19.90
C ALA A 189 -4.95 -7.93 20.32
N LEU A 190 -4.71 -6.83 19.59
CA LEU A 190 -3.68 -5.84 19.96
C LEU A 190 -3.99 -5.21 21.32
N GLU A 191 -5.24 -4.82 21.58
CA GLU A 191 -5.68 -4.29 22.87
C GLU A 191 -5.49 -5.30 24.01
N ALA A 192 -5.87 -6.57 23.78
CA ALA A 192 -5.75 -7.62 24.79
C ALA A 192 -4.30 -7.89 25.23
N GLU A 193 -3.32 -7.64 24.37
CA GLU A 193 -1.89 -7.78 24.66
C GLU A 193 -1.21 -6.47 25.08
N ASN A 194 -1.98 -5.40 25.29
CA ASN A 194 -1.48 -4.04 25.58
C ASN A 194 -0.54 -3.48 24.49
N LEU A 195 -0.72 -3.91 23.24
CA LEU A 195 -0.01 -3.38 22.06
C LEU A 195 -0.75 -2.14 21.51
N ILE A 196 -1.19 -1.27 22.42
CA ILE A 196 -2.15 -0.17 22.18
C ILE A 196 -1.67 0.92 21.20
N HIS A 197 -0.38 0.94 20.88
CA HIS A 197 0.22 1.95 20.00
C HIS A 197 0.49 1.45 18.58
N THR A 198 0.30 0.16 18.32
CA THR A 198 0.36 -0.39 16.97
C THR A 198 -0.86 0.09 16.19
N ARG A 199 -0.63 0.87 15.13
CA ARG A 199 -1.73 1.37 14.29
C ARG A 199 -2.21 0.32 13.32
N ILE A 200 -3.46 0.44 12.91
CA ILE A 200 -4.05 -0.34 11.82
C ILE A 200 -4.29 0.59 10.63
N MET A 201 -3.57 0.34 9.53
CA MET A 201 -3.85 0.95 8.23
C MET A 201 -4.64 -0.03 7.38
N ALA A 202 -5.96 0.06 7.45
CA ALA A 202 -6.85 -0.88 6.77
C ALA A 202 -6.84 -0.64 5.26
N TYR A 203 -6.61 -1.69 4.47
CA TYR A 203 -6.93 -1.68 3.05
C TYR A 203 -8.43 -1.86 2.87
N SER A 204 -9.19 -0.82 3.21
CA SER A 204 -10.66 -0.89 3.25
C SER A 204 -11.28 -1.06 1.88
N ALA A 205 -10.84 -0.27 0.90
CA ALA A 205 -11.37 -0.33 -0.45
C ALA A 205 -10.30 -0.91 -1.41
N LYS A 206 -10.05 -2.22 -1.32
CA LYS A 206 -9.13 -2.95 -2.20
C LYS A 206 -9.91 -3.71 -3.27
N TYR A 207 -9.70 -3.33 -4.53
CA TYR A 207 -10.44 -3.83 -5.68
C TYR A 207 -9.79 -5.03 -6.35
N ALA A 208 -10.59 -5.90 -6.98
CA ALA A 208 -10.15 -7.02 -7.81
C ALA A 208 -9.55 -6.51 -9.14
N SER A 209 -8.33 -6.00 -9.07
CA SER A 209 -7.73 -5.20 -10.14
C SER A 209 -6.73 -5.96 -11.02
N ALA A 210 -6.68 -5.55 -12.30
CA ALA A 210 -5.66 -5.98 -13.26
C ALA A 210 -4.30 -5.25 -13.07
N PHE A 211 -4.25 -4.17 -12.31
CA PHE A 211 -3.02 -3.39 -12.09
C PHE A 211 -2.00 -4.08 -11.15
N TYR A 212 -2.33 -5.25 -10.60
CA TYR A 212 -1.47 -5.96 -9.64
C TYR A 212 -0.45 -6.91 -10.29
N GLY A 213 -0.48 -7.10 -11.61
CA GLY A 213 0.42 -8.03 -12.32
C GLY A 213 1.89 -7.92 -11.89
N PRO A 214 2.52 -6.74 -11.99
CA PRO A 214 3.93 -6.60 -11.63
C PRO A 214 4.24 -6.85 -10.14
N PHE A 215 3.29 -6.58 -9.22
CA PHE A 215 3.44 -6.92 -7.81
C PHE A 215 3.46 -8.43 -7.59
N ARG A 216 2.58 -9.17 -8.27
CA ARG A 216 2.54 -10.65 -8.17
C ARG A 216 3.84 -11.27 -8.67
N ASP A 217 4.48 -10.68 -9.68
CA ASP A 217 5.84 -11.04 -10.06
C ASP A 217 6.83 -10.70 -8.95
N ALA A 218 6.75 -9.50 -8.38
CA ALA A 218 7.66 -9.01 -7.36
C ALA A 218 7.69 -9.87 -6.08
N VAL A 219 6.54 -10.29 -5.56
CA VAL A 219 6.45 -11.18 -4.38
C VAL A 219 6.51 -12.67 -4.71
N GLY A 220 6.58 -13.03 -6.00
CA GLY A 220 6.62 -14.41 -6.45
C GLY A 220 5.33 -15.19 -6.16
N SER A 221 4.18 -14.52 -6.14
CA SER A 221 2.86 -15.13 -5.95
C SER A 221 2.12 -15.43 -7.26
N ALA A 222 2.60 -14.89 -8.39
CA ALA A 222 1.98 -15.11 -9.71
C ALA A 222 1.88 -16.60 -10.09
N SER A 223 2.95 -17.37 -9.90
CA SER A 223 2.96 -18.81 -10.18
C SER A 223 2.08 -19.61 -9.23
N ASN A 224 2.01 -19.20 -7.95
CA ASN A 224 1.16 -19.84 -6.94
C ASN A 224 -0.33 -19.61 -7.23
N LEU A 225 -0.73 -18.38 -7.56
CA LEU A 225 -2.13 -18.04 -7.89
C LEU A 225 -2.58 -18.64 -9.23
N GLY A 226 -1.67 -18.72 -10.20
CA GLY A 226 -1.94 -19.31 -11.52
C GLY A 226 -3.09 -18.60 -12.26
N LYS A 227 -4.11 -19.37 -12.66
CA LYS A 227 -5.32 -18.86 -13.34
C LYS A 227 -6.45 -18.43 -12.38
N SER A 228 -6.22 -18.55 -11.07
CA SER A 228 -7.20 -18.14 -10.07
C SER A 228 -7.36 -16.62 -10.05
N ASN A 229 -8.38 -16.15 -9.33
CA ASN A 229 -8.65 -14.74 -9.14
C ASN A 229 -9.05 -14.48 -7.68
N LYS A 230 -9.11 -13.19 -7.34
CA LYS A 230 -9.40 -12.69 -5.99
C LYS A 230 -10.79 -12.03 -5.90
N LYS A 231 -11.68 -12.28 -6.87
CA LYS A 231 -12.98 -11.60 -7.00
C LYS A 231 -14.02 -12.01 -5.96
N VAL A 232 -13.74 -13.08 -5.20
CA VAL A 232 -14.65 -13.57 -4.15
C VAL A 232 -14.48 -12.82 -2.82
N TYR A 233 -13.52 -11.88 -2.74
CA TYR A 233 -13.28 -11.05 -1.56
C TYR A 233 -12.78 -9.63 -1.89
N GLN A 234 -11.99 -9.44 -2.96
CA GLN A 234 -11.66 -8.09 -3.43
C GLN A 234 -12.85 -7.49 -4.19
N MET A 235 -13.07 -6.19 -3.99
CA MET A 235 -14.25 -5.47 -4.50
C MET A 235 -14.33 -5.47 -6.02
N ASP A 236 -15.56 -5.40 -6.57
CA ASP A 236 -15.76 -5.19 -8.00
C ASP A 236 -15.32 -3.78 -8.41
N PRO A 237 -14.43 -3.61 -9.40
CA PRO A 237 -14.05 -2.30 -9.95
C PRO A 237 -15.21 -1.38 -10.35
N ALA A 238 -16.40 -1.91 -10.62
CA ALA A 238 -17.57 -1.13 -10.98
C ALA A 238 -18.25 -0.43 -9.78
N ASN A 239 -17.92 -0.81 -8.55
CA ASN A 239 -18.64 -0.38 -7.35
C ASN A 239 -17.96 0.80 -6.66
N SER A 240 -18.67 1.92 -6.50
CA SER A 240 -18.17 3.10 -5.77
C SER A 240 -18.86 3.27 -4.41
N ASP A 241 -20.17 3.00 -4.32
CA ASP A 241 -20.93 3.11 -3.07
C ASP A 241 -20.52 2.05 -2.03
N GLU A 242 -20.19 0.85 -2.50
CA GLU A 242 -19.69 -0.24 -1.66
C GLU A 242 -18.43 0.16 -0.89
N ALA A 243 -17.54 0.95 -1.50
CA ALA A 243 -16.32 1.41 -0.85
C ALA A 243 -16.59 2.26 0.40
N LEU A 244 -17.68 3.03 0.40
CA LEU A 244 -18.08 3.78 1.58
C LEU A 244 -18.56 2.85 2.69
N ARG A 245 -19.23 1.75 2.35
CA ARG A 245 -19.63 0.74 3.32
C ARG A 245 -18.41 0.05 3.93
N GLU A 246 -17.46 -0.39 3.11
CA GLU A 246 -16.22 -1.03 3.59
C GLU A 246 -15.45 -0.12 4.54
N VAL A 247 -15.23 1.13 4.14
CA VAL A 247 -14.53 2.12 4.97
C VAL A 247 -15.28 2.40 6.27
N ALA A 248 -16.61 2.52 6.23
CA ALA A 248 -17.40 2.73 7.44
C ALA A 248 -17.26 1.57 8.44
N MET A 249 -17.25 0.33 7.95
CA MET A 249 -17.06 -0.86 8.80
C MET A 249 -15.67 -0.86 9.43
N ASP A 250 -14.61 -0.65 8.65
CA ASP A 250 -13.24 -0.63 9.16
C ASP A 250 -12.99 0.49 10.19
N ILE A 251 -13.58 1.67 9.98
CA ILE A 251 -13.52 2.77 10.96
C ILE A 251 -14.22 2.36 12.26
N ALA A 252 -15.42 1.79 12.16
CA ALA A 252 -16.19 1.33 13.32
C ALA A 252 -15.46 0.20 14.10
N GLU A 253 -14.67 -0.60 13.39
CA GLU A 253 -13.85 -1.68 13.92
C GLU A 253 -12.51 -1.22 14.52
N GLY A 254 -12.15 0.06 14.37
CA GLY A 254 -10.98 0.65 15.02
C GLY A 254 -9.73 0.76 14.14
N ALA A 255 -9.91 0.90 12.81
CA ALA A 255 -8.85 1.35 11.92
C ALA A 255 -8.42 2.79 12.26
N ASP A 256 -7.11 3.04 12.34
CA ASP A 256 -6.55 4.38 12.54
C ASP A 256 -6.43 5.13 11.21
N MET A 257 -6.22 4.38 10.13
CA MET A 257 -6.12 4.87 8.76
C MET A 257 -6.87 3.93 7.82
N VAL A 258 -7.45 4.49 6.76
CA VAL A 258 -8.12 3.72 5.70
C VAL A 258 -7.46 3.96 4.35
N MET A 259 -7.45 2.96 3.48
CA MET A 259 -6.76 3.01 2.20
C MET A 259 -7.63 2.56 1.03
N VAL A 260 -7.48 3.26 -0.10
CA VAL A 260 -8.00 2.84 -1.41
C VAL A 260 -6.87 2.22 -2.24
N LYS A 261 -7.12 1.05 -2.84
CA LYS A 261 -6.17 0.35 -3.71
C LYS A 261 -6.89 -0.35 -4.86
N PRO A 262 -6.49 -0.16 -6.14
CA PRO A 262 -5.43 0.71 -6.66
C PRO A 262 -5.66 2.21 -6.45
N GLY A 263 -4.69 3.01 -6.87
CA GLY A 263 -4.64 4.44 -6.61
C GLY A 263 -5.26 5.28 -7.72
N MET A 264 -4.48 5.58 -8.77
CA MET A 264 -4.85 6.48 -9.86
C MET A 264 -6.18 6.10 -10.54
N PRO A 265 -6.50 4.81 -10.78
CA PRO A 265 -7.77 4.43 -11.40
C PRO A 265 -8.99 4.63 -10.48
N TYR A 266 -8.80 4.95 -9.20
CA TYR A 266 -9.85 5.05 -8.18
C TYR A 266 -9.76 6.38 -7.39
N LEU A 267 -9.24 7.44 -8.00
CA LEU A 267 -9.15 8.77 -7.36
C LEU A 267 -10.52 9.36 -7.01
N ASP A 268 -11.58 8.97 -7.73
CA ASP A 268 -12.95 9.28 -7.39
C ASP A 268 -13.36 8.64 -6.06
N VAL A 269 -12.97 7.38 -5.82
CA VAL A 269 -13.20 6.68 -4.54
C VAL A 269 -12.42 7.34 -3.42
N VAL A 270 -11.14 7.67 -3.63
CA VAL A 270 -10.33 8.45 -2.66
C VAL A 270 -11.06 9.74 -2.27
N ARG A 271 -11.60 10.46 -3.26
CA ARG A 271 -12.35 11.70 -3.01
C ARG A 271 -13.59 11.48 -2.18
N ARG A 272 -14.41 10.48 -2.54
CA ARG A 272 -15.64 10.16 -1.82
C ARG A 272 -15.36 9.74 -0.37
N VAL A 273 -14.35 8.90 -0.15
CA VAL A 273 -13.93 8.48 1.19
C VAL A 273 -13.49 9.67 2.04
N LYS A 274 -12.65 10.56 1.47
CA LYS A 274 -12.20 11.76 2.19
C LYS A 274 -13.37 12.70 2.54
N ASP A 275 -14.29 12.91 1.59
CA ASP A 275 -15.44 13.81 1.79
C ASP A 275 -16.41 13.32 2.86
N GLU A 276 -16.73 12.02 2.82
CA GLU A 276 -17.70 11.40 3.72
C GLU A 276 -17.15 11.28 5.14
N PHE A 277 -15.98 10.67 5.30
CA PHE A 277 -15.50 10.26 6.62
C PHE A 277 -14.54 11.25 7.28
N LYS A 278 -13.81 12.04 6.49
CA LYS A 278 -12.84 13.05 6.99
C LYS A 278 -11.79 12.47 7.95
N VAL A 279 -11.48 11.18 7.82
CA VAL A 279 -10.44 10.45 8.56
C VAL A 279 -9.13 10.41 7.78
N PRO A 280 -7.98 10.03 8.37
CA PRO A 280 -6.75 9.78 7.63
C PRO A 280 -6.97 8.78 6.48
N THR A 281 -6.79 9.24 5.23
CA THR A 281 -7.09 8.49 4.00
C THR A 281 -5.82 8.32 3.19
N PHE A 282 -5.50 7.09 2.85
CA PHE A 282 -4.31 6.73 2.07
C PHE A 282 -4.70 6.17 0.71
N ALA A 283 -3.77 6.19 -0.23
CA ALA A 283 -3.93 5.54 -1.52
C ALA A 283 -2.65 4.79 -1.88
N TYR A 284 -2.78 3.67 -2.58
CA TYR A 284 -1.63 2.94 -3.10
C TYR A 284 -1.52 3.13 -4.60
N GLN A 285 -0.51 3.87 -5.06
CA GLN A 285 -0.08 3.87 -6.45
C GLN A 285 0.61 2.54 -6.77
N VAL A 286 -0.16 1.57 -7.28
CA VAL A 286 0.29 0.18 -7.31
C VAL A 286 1.31 -0.10 -8.41
N SER A 287 1.83 -1.32 -8.39
CA SER A 287 2.91 -1.77 -9.26
C SER A 287 2.63 -1.58 -10.75
N GLY A 288 1.40 -1.82 -11.20
CA GLY A 288 1.01 -1.61 -12.60
C GLY A 288 0.93 -0.13 -12.98
N GLU A 289 0.53 0.75 -12.06
CA GLU A 289 0.55 2.20 -12.30
C GLU A 289 1.99 2.70 -12.44
N TYR A 290 2.88 2.25 -11.55
CA TYR A 290 4.32 2.52 -11.64
C TYR A 290 4.91 2.03 -12.97
N ALA A 291 4.69 0.76 -13.30
CA ALA A 291 5.24 0.14 -14.51
C ALA A 291 4.72 0.82 -15.79
N MET A 292 3.44 1.19 -15.82
CA MET A 292 2.82 1.93 -16.93
C MET A 292 3.53 3.26 -17.18
N LEU A 293 3.77 4.05 -16.12
CA LEU A 293 4.46 5.34 -16.24
C LEU A 293 5.95 5.17 -16.61
N LYS A 294 6.65 4.22 -15.98
CA LYS A 294 8.05 3.91 -16.33
C LYS A 294 8.20 3.48 -17.78
N ALA A 295 7.33 2.58 -18.27
CA ALA A 295 7.39 2.10 -19.65
C ALA A 295 7.14 3.23 -20.66
N ALA A 296 6.12 4.06 -20.43
CA ALA A 296 5.84 5.20 -21.30
C ALA A 296 7.00 6.21 -21.33
N ALA A 297 7.62 6.48 -20.17
CA ALA A 297 8.77 7.37 -20.08
C ALA A 297 10.04 6.80 -20.74
N GLN A 298 10.35 5.52 -20.53
CA GLN A 298 11.48 4.85 -21.17
C GLN A 298 11.37 4.80 -22.70
N ASN A 299 10.13 4.75 -23.21
CA ASN A 299 9.85 4.85 -24.65
C ASN A 299 9.85 6.29 -25.19
N GLY A 300 10.09 7.29 -24.33
CA GLY A 300 10.09 8.71 -24.71
C GLY A 300 8.72 9.29 -25.00
N TRP A 301 7.63 8.63 -24.57
CA TRP A 301 6.26 9.12 -24.79
C TRP A 301 5.85 10.17 -23.76
N LEU A 302 6.43 10.09 -22.57
CA LEU A 302 6.18 11.01 -21.45
C LEU A 302 7.49 11.47 -20.83
N ASP A 303 7.52 12.70 -20.33
CA ASP A 303 8.59 13.17 -19.45
C ASP A 303 8.44 12.50 -18.08
N HIS A 304 9.45 11.72 -17.68
CA HIS A 304 9.41 10.89 -16.48
C HIS A 304 9.08 11.69 -15.21
N ASP A 305 9.88 12.72 -14.92
CA ASP A 305 9.81 13.45 -13.66
C ASP A 305 8.51 14.26 -13.58
N ALA A 306 8.06 14.83 -14.70
CA ALA A 306 6.82 15.58 -14.77
C ALA A 306 5.60 14.68 -14.48
N VAL A 307 5.47 13.53 -15.16
CA VAL A 307 4.29 12.66 -14.99
C VAL A 307 4.30 11.91 -13.66
N MET A 308 5.48 11.56 -13.13
CA MET A 308 5.63 11.05 -11.78
C MET A 308 5.07 12.05 -10.76
N MET A 309 5.55 13.31 -10.78
CA MET A 309 5.08 14.32 -9.83
C MET A 309 3.61 14.72 -10.03
N GLU A 310 3.14 14.76 -11.27
CA GLU A 310 1.73 15.03 -11.58
C GLU A 310 0.81 13.91 -11.06
N SER A 311 1.23 12.65 -11.17
CA SER A 311 0.50 11.52 -10.62
C SER A 311 0.37 11.60 -9.09
N LEU A 312 1.46 11.93 -8.38
CA LEU A 312 1.47 12.11 -6.92
C LEU A 312 0.60 13.30 -6.49
N LEU A 313 0.64 14.40 -7.25
CA LEU A 313 -0.22 15.56 -7.00
C LEU A 313 -1.71 15.21 -7.17
N ALA A 314 -2.06 14.30 -8.08
CA ALA A 314 -3.43 13.85 -8.27
C ALA A 314 -4.00 13.17 -7.02
N PHE A 315 -3.20 12.38 -6.31
CA PHE A 315 -3.59 11.78 -5.03
C PHE A 315 -3.85 12.82 -3.94
N LYS A 316 -2.94 13.78 -3.76
CA LYS A 316 -3.14 14.89 -2.80
C LYS A 316 -4.41 15.67 -3.11
N ARG A 317 -4.61 16.02 -4.38
CA ARG A 317 -5.82 16.72 -4.85
C ARG A 317 -7.10 15.91 -4.62
N ALA A 318 -7.04 14.59 -4.79
CA ALA A 318 -8.17 13.70 -4.52
C ALA A 318 -8.47 13.59 -3.02
N GLY A 319 -7.52 13.94 -2.15
CA GLY A 319 -7.71 13.95 -0.70
C GLY A 319 -6.89 12.91 0.04
N ALA A 320 -5.93 12.23 -0.59
CA ALA A 320 -5.03 11.34 0.15
C ALA A 320 -4.08 12.15 1.07
N ASP A 321 -3.98 11.74 2.33
CA ASP A 321 -3.02 12.28 3.28
C ASP A 321 -1.63 11.72 3.03
N GLY A 322 -1.53 10.43 2.65
CA GLY A 322 -0.29 9.79 2.22
C GLY A 322 -0.50 8.80 1.08
N VAL A 323 0.58 8.51 0.36
CA VAL A 323 0.59 7.66 -0.83
C VAL A 323 1.67 6.60 -0.71
N LEU A 324 1.27 5.33 -0.81
CA LEU A 324 2.20 4.22 -1.00
C LEU A 324 2.62 4.24 -2.47
N THR A 325 3.91 4.47 -2.74
CA THR A 325 4.40 4.59 -4.11
C THR A 325 5.83 4.09 -4.26
N TYR A 326 6.07 3.33 -5.33
CA TYR A 326 7.42 2.90 -5.73
C TYR A 326 8.29 4.05 -6.23
N PHE A 327 7.70 5.22 -6.52
CA PHE A 327 8.42 6.44 -6.88
C PHE A 327 8.92 7.23 -5.67
N ALA A 328 8.71 6.78 -4.42
CA ALA A 328 8.94 7.59 -3.23
C ALA A 328 10.35 8.20 -3.15
N LEU A 329 11.40 7.39 -3.38
CA LEU A 329 12.79 7.89 -3.39
C LEU A 329 13.04 8.89 -4.52
N GLU A 330 12.54 8.61 -5.73
CA GLU A 330 12.73 9.50 -6.89
C GLU A 330 12.01 10.84 -6.70
N ALA A 331 10.77 10.81 -6.22
CA ALA A 331 9.98 11.99 -5.91
C ALA A 331 10.62 12.82 -4.79
N ALA A 332 11.05 12.18 -3.70
CA ALA A 332 11.66 12.89 -2.58
C ALA A 332 12.99 13.54 -2.98
N ARG A 333 13.85 12.86 -3.75
CA ARG A 333 15.08 13.45 -4.32
C ARG A 333 14.78 14.66 -5.20
N LEU A 334 13.73 14.60 -6.01
CA LEU A 334 13.33 15.71 -6.88
C LEU A 334 12.77 16.90 -6.08
N LEU A 335 12.07 16.64 -4.98
CA LEU A 335 11.55 17.67 -4.07
C LEU A 335 12.66 18.40 -3.31
N GLN A 336 13.79 17.74 -3.01
CA GLN A 336 14.94 18.37 -2.34
C GLN A 336 15.82 19.23 -3.25
N LYS A 337 15.73 19.06 -4.57
CA LYS A 337 16.53 19.84 -5.55
C LYS A 337 16.01 21.26 -5.79
N LYS A 338 14.88 21.64 -5.19
CA LYS A 338 14.22 22.94 -5.36
C LYS A 338 14.46 23.85 -4.17
#